data_AF-I9I443-F1
#
_entry.id   AF-I9I443-F1
#
_cell.length_a   1.000
_cell.length_b   1.000
_cell.length_c   1.000
_cell.angle_alpha   90.00
_cell.angle_beta   90.00
_cell.angle_gamma   90.00
#
_symmetry.space_group_name_H-M   'P 1'
#
loop_
_entity.id
_entity.type
_entity.pdbx_description
1 polymer ?
#
loop_
_entity_poly.entity_id
_entity_poly.type
_entity_poly.pdbx_seq_one_letter_code
_entity_poly.pdbx_strand_id
1 'polypeptide(L)'
;MRILVTIGAGLLLTTTALAQVNEEVVDGKKLDKEKMELHDYLPAIHGTIRAKYEYQTATDESRFQVRNARFSLTGNVLPIVAYKAEIDLSDQGKIRMLDAYTRIFPIKHVNFTIGQMRVPFTIDAHRSPHVRFFANRSFIGKQVGDVRDVGATLAYTRKDASLPFILEGGLFNGSGLTEQKEWHKTLNYSLKGQLWFAKGWNLTLSTQMMKPAEVRVNMYDAGIYYETDKFHIEAEYLYKTYGHDAFKNMHSVNSFAIYDIPLRRFFHKMSFLARYDMMTDHSDGITTSETEPNKLAITDYARHRVTGGLTFSFSKSFIADIRLNYEKYFYKSGGIPDPSEQDKLVIEFMTRF
;
A
#
# COMPACT_ATOMS: atom_id res chain seq x y z
N MET A 1 -40.90 -60.43 8.76
CA MET A 1 -39.73 -60.84 7.95
C MET A 1 -39.13 -59.57 7.36
N ARG A 2 -37.93 -59.18 7.84
CA ARG A 2 -36.85 -58.33 7.24
C ARG A 2 -37.22 -57.19 6.27
N ILE A 3 -36.61 -56.00 6.25
CA ILE A 3 -35.53 -55.28 6.94
C ILE A 3 -35.67 -53.82 6.40
N LEU A 4 -35.53 -52.83 7.28
CA LEU A 4 -34.89 -51.51 7.10
C LEU A 4 -34.89 -50.85 5.69
N VAL A 5 -35.49 -49.66 5.55
CA VAL A 5 -34.85 -48.49 4.89
C VAL A 5 -35.32 -47.20 5.57
N THR A 6 -34.48 -46.69 6.46
CA THR A 6 -34.39 -45.28 6.87
C THR A 6 -33.05 -44.78 6.35
N ILE A 7 -32.87 -43.45 6.29
CA ILE A 7 -31.71 -42.66 5.83
C ILE A 7 -31.93 -42.17 4.38
N GLY A 8 -31.99 -40.89 4.06
CA GLY A 8 -31.71 -39.70 4.84
C GLY A 8 -31.49 -38.57 3.84
N ALA A 9 -32.45 -37.67 3.70
CA ALA A 9 -32.28 -36.41 2.99
C ALA A 9 -31.42 -35.48 3.85
N GLY A 10 -30.14 -35.81 3.94
CA GLY A 10 -29.12 -35.06 4.65
C GLY A 10 -28.38 -34.15 3.67
N LEU A 11 -28.81 -32.89 3.63
CA LEU A 11 -27.92 -31.74 3.66
C LEU A 11 -26.64 -31.89 2.80
N LEU A 12 -26.72 -31.60 1.49
CA LEU A 12 -25.56 -31.09 0.77
C LEU A 12 -25.25 -29.71 1.37
N LEU A 13 -24.48 -29.71 2.47
CA LEU A 13 -23.70 -28.56 2.89
C LEU A 13 -22.73 -28.26 1.75
N THR A 14 -23.15 -27.34 0.89
CA THR A 14 -22.25 -26.54 0.09
C THR A 14 -21.41 -25.75 1.08
N THR A 15 -20.30 -26.33 1.54
CA THR A 15 -19.21 -25.56 2.13
C THR A 15 -18.56 -24.78 1.00
N THR A 16 -19.23 -23.71 0.57
CA THR A 16 -18.56 -22.57 -0.04
C THR A 16 -17.68 -21.98 1.05
N ALA A 17 -16.45 -22.48 1.14
CA ALA A 17 -15.38 -21.82 1.84
C ALA A 17 -15.09 -20.50 1.11
N LEU A 18 -15.94 -19.50 1.32
CA LEU A 18 -15.63 -18.10 1.15
C LEU A 18 -14.61 -17.75 2.24
N ALA A 19 -13.37 -18.15 2.02
CA ALA A 19 -12.27 -17.89 2.92
C ALA A 19 -11.02 -17.64 2.08
N GLN A 20 -10.81 -16.37 1.74
CA GLN A 20 -9.63 -15.61 2.15
C GLN A 20 -9.58 -14.31 1.32
N VAL A 21 -10.61 -13.47 1.49
CA VAL A 21 -10.31 -12.03 1.42
C VAL A 21 -9.37 -11.80 2.59
N ASN A 22 -8.15 -11.41 2.28
CA ASN A 22 -7.13 -10.90 3.19
C ASN A 22 -7.74 -10.48 4.54
N GLU A 23 -7.54 -11.27 5.59
CA GLU A 23 -7.44 -10.65 6.90
C GLU A 23 -6.21 -9.74 6.81
N GLU A 24 -6.45 -8.51 6.36
CA GLU A 24 -5.66 -7.39 6.81
C GLU A 24 -5.50 -7.63 8.31
N VAL A 25 -4.26 -7.71 8.76
CA VAL A 25 -3.97 -7.47 10.16
C VAL A 25 -4.50 -6.07 10.39
N VAL A 26 -5.73 -5.98 10.89
CA VAL A 26 -6.36 -4.70 11.19
C VAL A 26 -5.57 -4.18 12.38
N ASP A 27 -4.70 -3.22 12.10
CA ASP A 27 -3.88 -2.55 13.09
C ASP A 27 -4.77 -1.95 14.17
N GLY A 28 -4.71 -2.48 15.41
CA GLY A 28 -5.55 -2.05 16.52
C GLY A 28 -7.05 -2.28 16.25
N LYS A 29 -7.66 -3.27 16.91
CA LYS A 29 -9.08 -3.59 16.76
C LYS A 29 -9.86 -3.09 17.97
N LYS A 30 -11.12 -2.70 17.78
CA LYS A 30 -12.07 -2.60 18.89
C LYS A 30 -12.27 -4.01 19.44
N LEU A 31 -12.10 -4.19 20.75
CA LEU A 31 -12.42 -5.45 21.41
C LEU A 31 -13.90 -5.45 21.78
N ASP A 32 -14.61 -6.54 21.45
CA ASP A 32 -16.00 -6.73 21.81
C ASP A 32 -16.12 -7.34 23.21
N LYS A 33 -15.68 -6.60 24.22
CA LYS A 33 -15.71 -7.01 25.63
C LYS A 33 -15.71 -5.81 26.57
N GLU A 34 -16.32 -5.98 27.73
CA GLU A 34 -16.35 -4.95 28.78
C GLU A 34 -15.06 -4.92 29.61
N LYS A 35 -14.47 -6.08 29.87
CA LYS A 35 -13.26 -6.24 30.69
C LYS A 35 -12.18 -6.97 29.91
N MET A 36 -10.95 -6.49 30.02
CA MET A 36 -9.78 -7.13 29.41
C MET A 36 -9.18 -8.19 30.32
N GLU A 37 -8.68 -9.25 29.71
CA GLU A 37 -7.89 -10.31 30.34
C GLU A 37 -6.40 -10.14 30.03
N LEU A 38 -5.52 -10.84 30.76
CA LEU A 38 -4.07 -10.70 30.59
C LEU A 38 -3.60 -10.85 29.14
N HIS A 39 -4.19 -11.79 28.39
CA HIS A 39 -3.84 -12.03 27.00
C HIS A 39 -4.23 -10.89 26.05
N ASP A 40 -5.21 -10.05 26.41
CA ASP A 40 -5.64 -8.89 25.62
C ASP A 40 -4.65 -7.73 25.67
N TYR A 41 -3.86 -7.68 26.75
CA TYR A 41 -2.78 -6.71 26.89
C TYR A 41 -1.50 -7.15 26.16
N LEU A 42 -1.40 -8.43 25.77
CA LEU A 42 -0.23 -8.92 25.04
C LEU A 42 -0.24 -8.33 23.63
N PRO A 43 0.78 -7.56 23.24
CA PRO A 43 0.83 -7.01 21.91
C PRO A 43 1.08 -8.11 20.88
N ALA A 44 0.44 -7.96 19.72
CA ALA A 44 0.79 -8.72 18.54
C ALA A 44 2.07 -8.15 17.92
N ILE A 45 3.00 -9.04 17.61
CA ILE A 45 4.25 -8.73 16.93
C ILE A 45 4.11 -9.22 15.48
N HIS A 46 4.47 -8.35 14.54
CA HIS A 46 4.50 -8.67 13.12
C HIS A 46 5.81 -8.23 12.51
N GLY A 47 6.26 -8.98 11.51
CA GLY A 47 7.47 -8.66 10.78
C GLY A 47 7.39 -8.94 9.29
N THR A 48 8.24 -8.26 8.53
CA THR A 48 8.45 -8.56 7.12
C THR A 48 9.90 -8.28 6.75
N ILE A 49 10.60 -9.31 6.26
CA ILE A 49 11.94 -9.20 5.69
C ILE A 49 11.84 -9.40 4.19
N ARG A 50 12.46 -8.49 3.44
CA ARG A 50 12.57 -8.54 1.97
C ARG A 50 14.02 -8.35 1.60
N ALA A 51 14.65 -9.40 1.08
CA ALA A 51 15.98 -9.35 0.53
C ALA A 51 15.90 -9.58 -0.98
N LYS A 52 16.68 -8.82 -1.75
CA LYS A 52 16.67 -8.93 -3.20
C LYS A 52 18.06 -8.85 -3.80
N TYR A 53 18.19 -9.51 -4.94
CA TYR A 53 19.26 -9.34 -5.91
C TYR A 53 18.69 -8.62 -7.14
N GLU A 54 19.41 -7.62 -7.64
CA GLU A 54 19.07 -6.91 -8.87
C GLU A 54 20.27 -6.94 -9.81
N TYR A 55 20.00 -7.14 -11.11
CA TYR A 55 20.98 -7.07 -12.18
C TYR A 55 20.49 -6.12 -13.27
N GLN A 56 21.23 -5.05 -13.53
CA GLN A 56 20.91 -4.04 -14.53
C GLN A 56 21.57 -4.38 -15.86
N THR A 57 20.76 -4.65 -16.87
CA THR A 57 21.25 -5.14 -18.17
C THR A 57 21.96 -4.06 -18.99
N ALA A 58 21.65 -2.79 -18.74
CA ALA A 58 22.22 -1.66 -19.48
C ALA A 58 23.65 -1.31 -19.03
N THR A 59 23.96 -1.50 -17.75
CA THR A 59 25.27 -1.16 -17.16
C THR A 59 26.11 -2.37 -16.80
N ASP A 60 25.56 -3.59 -16.90
CA ASP A 60 26.22 -4.84 -16.47
C ASP A 60 26.60 -4.84 -14.98
N GLU A 61 25.75 -4.19 -14.17
CA GLU A 61 25.95 -4.04 -12.73
C GLU A 61 24.93 -4.84 -11.95
N SER A 62 25.33 -5.29 -10.76
CA SER A 62 24.44 -6.01 -9.85
C SER A 62 24.56 -5.54 -8.41
N ARG A 63 23.54 -5.82 -7.60
CA ARG A 63 23.57 -5.57 -6.17
C ARG A 63 22.69 -6.52 -5.38
N PHE A 64 23.12 -6.79 -4.15
CA PHE A 64 22.26 -7.30 -3.09
C PHE A 64 21.73 -6.14 -2.25
N GLN A 65 20.47 -6.22 -1.86
CA GLN A 65 19.84 -5.21 -1.03
C GLN A 65 18.82 -5.84 -0.08
N VAL A 66 18.91 -5.49 1.21
CA VAL A 66 17.78 -5.65 2.13
C VAL A 66 16.79 -4.51 1.85
N ARG A 67 15.70 -4.83 1.14
CA ARG A 67 14.70 -3.84 0.71
C ARG A 67 13.87 -3.33 1.89
N ASN A 68 13.46 -4.23 2.78
CA ASN A 68 12.71 -3.93 4.00
C ASN A 68 13.09 -4.93 5.10
N ALA A 69 13.27 -4.46 6.32
CA ALA A 69 13.33 -5.27 7.54
C ALA A 69 12.36 -4.65 8.55
N ARG A 70 11.07 -4.84 8.30
CA ARG A 70 9.99 -4.17 9.03
C ARG A 70 9.59 -4.96 10.26
N PHE A 71 9.36 -4.23 11.34
CA PHE A 71 8.82 -4.74 12.59
C PHE A 71 7.65 -3.85 13.02
N SER A 72 6.56 -4.47 13.47
CA SER A 72 5.37 -3.79 13.95
C SER A 72 4.89 -4.43 15.25
N LEU A 73 4.43 -3.57 16.15
CA LEU A 73 3.82 -3.91 17.42
C LEU A 73 2.43 -3.27 17.46
N THR A 74 1.39 -4.08 17.69
CA THR A 74 0.02 -3.59 17.82
C THR A 74 -0.64 -4.18 19.07
N GLY A 75 -1.51 -3.42 19.72
CA GLY A 75 -2.20 -3.91 20.90
C GLY A 75 -3.29 -2.97 21.39
N ASN A 76 -3.91 -3.37 22.50
CA ASN A 76 -4.98 -2.63 23.16
C ASN A 76 -4.59 -2.32 24.60
N VAL A 77 -4.91 -1.11 25.05
CA VAL A 77 -4.81 -0.73 26.48
C VAL A 77 -6.18 -0.66 27.13
N LEU A 78 -7.23 -0.47 26.33
CA LEU A 78 -8.65 -0.59 26.68
C LEU A 78 -9.41 -1.22 25.50
N PRO A 79 -10.62 -1.75 25.70
CA PRO A 79 -11.41 -2.31 24.60
C PRO A 79 -11.64 -1.34 23.44
N ILE A 80 -11.70 -0.03 23.75
CA ILE A 80 -11.89 1.04 22.76
C ILE A 80 -10.61 1.84 22.45
N VAL A 81 -9.45 1.49 23.03
CA VAL A 81 -8.18 2.20 22.82
C VAL A 81 -7.09 1.24 22.40
N ALA A 82 -6.60 1.42 21.18
CA ALA A 82 -5.52 0.65 20.59
C ALA A 82 -4.29 1.52 20.29
N TYR A 83 -3.16 0.87 20.03
CA TYR A 83 -1.92 1.52 19.63
C TYR A 83 -1.20 0.71 18.54
N LYS A 84 -0.35 1.41 17.78
CA LYS A 84 0.61 0.82 16.85
C LYS A 84 1.95 1.53 16.93
N ALA A 85 3.02 0.75 16.90
CA ALA A 85 4.38 1.21 16.65
C ALA A 85 5.00 0.35 15.54
N GLU A 86 5.47 0.95 14.45
CA GLU A 86 6.08 0.26 13.32
C GLU A 86 7.38 0.96 12.91
N ILE A 87 8.43 0.17 12.75
CA ILE A 87 9.77 0.60 12.34
C ILE A 87 10.25 -0.26 11.17
N ASP A 88 10.91 0.37 10.19
CA ASP A 88 11.74 -0.35 9.23
C ASP A 88 13.19 -0.29 9.70
N LEU A 89 13.73 -1.41 10.14
CA LEU A 89 15.13 -1.54 10.56
C LEU A 89 16.08 -1.51 9.35
N SER A 90 15.57 -1.70 8.13
CA SER A 90 16.34 -1.53 6.90
C SER A 90 15.43 -1.25 5.70
N ASP A 91 15.09 0.03 5.50
CA ASP A 91 14.57 0.53 4.24
C ASP A 91 15.75 0.85 3.31
N GLN A 92 16.25 -0.17 2.61
CA GLN A 92 17.45 -0.06 1.76
C GLN A 92 18.71 0.38 2.55
N GLY A 93 18.86 -0.16 3.76
CA GLY A 93 19.99 0.15 4.66
C GLY A 93 19.77 1.35 5.58
N LYS A 94 18.61 2.02 5.51
CA LYS A 94 18.27 3.13 6.42
C LYS A 94 17.20 2.71 7.42
N ILE A 95 17.39 3.07 8.69
CA ILE A 95 16.38 2.90 9.73
C ILE A 95 15.33 4.01 9.59
N ARG A 96 14.05 3.67 9.65
CA ARG A 96 12.95 4.63 9.53
C ARG A 96 11.80 4.29 10.48
N MET A 97 11.39 5.23 11.32
CA MET A 97 10.13 5.13 12.06
C MET A 97 8.97 5.34 11.08
N LEU A 98 8.00 4.41 11.04
CA LEU A 98 6.92 4.43 10.07
C LEU A 98 5.62 4.90 10.69
N ASP A 99 5.05 4.10 11.60
CA ASP A 99 3.77 4.41 12.25
C ASP A 99 3.98 4.48 13.75
N ALA A 100 3.47 5.52 14.40
CA ALA A 100 3.49 5.72 15.84
C ALA A 100 2.21 6.45 16.25
N TYR A 101 1.16 5.71 16.56
CA TYR A 101 -0.15 6.31 16.82
C TYR A 101 -0.96 5.57 17.87
N THR A 102 -1.95 6.29 18.42
CA THR A 102 -3.06 5.70 19.16
C THR A 102 -4.35 5.81 18.37
N ARG A 103 -5.26 4.87 18.60
CA ARG A 103 -6.57 4.79 17.94
C ARG A 103 -7.65 4.60 18.98
N ILE A 104 -8.73 5.36 18.84
CA ILE A 104 -9.91 5.28 19.69
C ILE A 104 -11.12 4.90 18.84
N PHE A 105 -12.01 4.07 19.41
CA PHE A 105 -13.26 3.64 18.80
C PHE A 105 -14.45 4.29 19.52
N PRO A 106 -14.71 5.59 19.28
CA PRO A 106 -15.66 6.37 20.08
C PRO A 106 -17.10 5.84 19.95
N ILE A 107 -17.49 5.42 18.75
CA ILE A 107 -18.81 4.84 18.46
C ILE A 107 -18.69 3.72 17.44
N LYS A 108 -19.78 2.96 17.25
CA LYS A 108 -19.83 1.88 16.27
C LYS A 108 -19.43 2.41 14.88
N HIS A 109 -18.59 1.66 14.18
CA HIS A 109 -18.11 1.96 12.82
C HIS A 109 -17.19 3.17 12.66
N VAL A 110 -16.89 3.91 13.74
CA VAL A 110 -16.02 5.09 13.69
C VAL A 110 -14.72 4.84 14.42
N ASN A 111 -13.61 5.18 13.75
CA ASN A 111 -12.27 5.09 14.30
C ASN A 111 -11.62 6.48 14.22
N PHE A 112 -11.08 6.95 15.34
CA PHE A 112 -10.25 8.16 15.39
C PHE A 112 -8.80 7.74 15.62
N THR A 113 -7.86 8.22 14.81
CA THR A 113 -6.42 7.93 14.95
C THR A 113 -5.65 9.23 15.08
N ILE A 114 -4.68 9.30 15.98
CA ILE A 114 -3.79 10.46 16.11
C ILE A 114 -2.34 10.01 16.35
N GLY A 115 -1.41 10.67 15.67
CA GLY A 115 0.02 10.38 15.73
C GLY A 115 0.67 10.37 14.35
N GLN A 116 1.78 9.66 14.23
CA GLN A 116 2.49 9.46 12.98
C GLN A 116 1.91 8.27 12.23
N MET A 117 1.50 8.44 10.99
CA MET A 117 0.91 7.37 10.19
C MET A 117 1.04 7.61 8.70
N ARG A 118 0.72 6.59 7.90
CA ARG A 118 0.48 6.77 6.47
C ARG A 118 -0.78 7.60 6.23
N VAL A 119 -0.64 8.64 5.41
CA VAL A 119 -1.75 9.50 4.99
C VAL A 119 -2.71 8.70 4.09
N PRO A 120 -4.04 8.74 4.29
CA PRO A 120 -5.00 7.97 3.50
C PRO A 120 -5.12 8.50 2.05
N PHE A 121 -4.36 7.93 1.12
CA PHE A 121 -4.24 8.38 -0.27
C PHE A 121 -3.69 7.28 -1.20
N THR A 122 -4.37 6.96 -2.31
CA THR A 122 -4.06 5.83 -3.24
C THR A 122 -4.37 4.42 -2.72
N ILE A 123 -4.49 3.45 -3.62
CA ILE A 123 -4.53 2.00 -3.37
C ILE A 123 -3.10 1.45 -3.22
N ASP A 124 -2.22 1.69 -4.21
CA ASP A 124 -0.94 0.98 -4.28
C ASP A 124 0.04 1.39 -3.18
N ALA A 125 0.07 2.67 -2.83
CA ALA A 125 0.96 3.12 -1.76
C ALA A 125 0.55 2.55 -0.40
N HIS A 126 -0.75 2.32 -0.16
CA HIS A 126 -1.29 1.84 1.13
C HIS A 126 -0.94 0.39 1.44
N ARG A 127 -0.52 -0.39 0.45
CA ARG A 127 -0.06 -1.75 0.65
C ARG A 127 1.16 -1.83 1.56
N SER A 128 1.07 -2.70 2.56
CA SER A 128 2.22 -3.15 3.35
C SER A 128 3.20 -3.92 2.45
N PRO A 129 4.51 -3.95 2.75
CA PRO A 129 5.50 -4.56 1.85
C PRO A 129 5.23 -6.01 1.48
N HIS A 130 4.65 -6.81 2.40
CA HIS A 130 4.34 -8.22 2.16
C HIS A 130 3.15 -8.41 1.21
N VAL A 131 2.10 -7.58 1.27
CA VAL A 131 0.93 -7.67 0.37
C VAL A 131 1.15 -7.06 -1.01
N ARG A 132 2.39 -6.65 -1.33
CA ARG A 132 2.73 -6.21 -2.68
C ARG A 132 2.94 -7.41 -3.60
N PHE A 133 2.43 -7.29 -4.81
CA PHE A 133 2.54 -8.34 -5.83
C PHE A 133 3.90 -8.37 -6.53
N PHE A 134 4.48 -7.19 -6.79
CA PHE A 134 5.77 -7.03 -7.47
C PHE A 134 6.89 -6.73 -6.47
N ALA A 135 8.13 -7.08 -6.82
CA ALA A 135 9.30 -6.82 -6.00
C ALA A 135 9.58 -5.31 -5.83
N ASN A 136 9.43 -4.52 -6.90
CA ASN A 136 9.51 -3.06 -6.82
C ASN A 136 8.12 -2.42 -6.92
N ARG A 137 7.96 -1.30 -6.21
CA ARG A 137 6.73 -0.50 -6.21
C ARG A 137 6.47 0.11 -7.59
N SER A 138 5.20 0.44 -7.88
CA SER A 138 4.85 1.27 -9.04
C SER A 138 5.41 2.68 -8.90
N PHE A 139 5.34 3.49 -9.96
CA PHE A 139 5.67 4.92 -9.85
C PHE A 139 4.71 5.64 -8.89
N ILE A 140 3.42 5.28 -8.87
CA ILE A 140 2.46 5.79 -7.89
C ILE A 140 2.95 5.51 -6.46
N GLY A 141 3.22 4.25 -6.13
CA GLY A 141 3.64 3.84 -4.79
C GLY A 141 5.07 4.22 -4.39
N LYS A 142 5.94 4.62 -5.34
CA LYS A 142 7.33 5.03 -5.08
C LYS A 142 7.48 6.55 -5.00
N GLN A 143 6.93 7.28 -5.98
CA GLN A 143 7.30 8.67 -6.22
C GLN A 143 6.23 9.68 -5.83
N VAL A 144 4.95 9.30 -5.83
CA VAL A 144 3.85 10.29 -5.72
C VAL A 144 2.80 9.99 -4.63
N GLY A 145 2.62 8.73 -4.25
CA GLY A 145 1.53 8.31 -3.36
C GLY A 145 1.92 7.88 -1.95
N ASP A 146 3.20 7.54 -1.67
CA ASP A 146 3.63 7.05 -0.34
C ASP A 146 3.95 8.20 0.62
N VAL A 147 2.91 8.90 1.07
CA VAL A 147 3.03 9.98 2.05
C VAL A 147 2.79 9.46 3.45
N ARG A 148 3.71 9.77 4.37
CA ARG A 148 3.54 9.60 5.82
C ARG A 148 3.76 10.92 6.52
N ASP A 149 2.98 11.15 7.55
CA ASP A 149 2.96 12.42 8.26
C ASP A 149 2.41 12.25 9.68
N VAL A 150 2.53 13.31 10.47
CA VAL A 150 1.91 13.42 11.79
C VAL A 150 0.60 14.19 11.68
N GLY A 151 -0.45 13.63 12.25
CA GLY A 151 -1.77 14.22 12.16
C GLY A 151 -2.84 13.40 12.85
N ALA A 152 -4.08 13.65 12.45
CA ALA A 152 -5.24 12.91 12.93
C ALA A 152 -6.14 12.48 11.77
N THR A 153 -6.72 11.29 11.88
CA THR A 153 -7.69 10.75 10.92
C THR A 153 -8.98 10.33 11.60
N LEU A 154 -10.07 10.41 10.84
CA LEU A 154 -11.37 9.85 11.16
C LEU A 154 -11.77 8.90 10.04
N ALA A 155 -12.12 7.66 10.38
CA ALA A 155 -12.62 6.68 9.44
C ALA A 155 -14.02 6.20 9.84
N TYR A 156 -14.93 6.09 8.87
CA TYR A 156 -16.24 5.50 9.01
C TYR A 156 -16.36 4.27 8.10
N THR A 157 -16.64 3.10 8.68
CA THR A 157 -16.61 1.80 7.96
C THR A 157 -17.90 1.01 8.12
N ARG A 158 -18.55 0.72 7.00
CA ARG A 158 -19.76 -0.10 6.92
C ARG A 158 -19.55 -1.23 5.93
N LYS A 159 -18.83 -2.28 6.34
CA LYS A 159 -18.59 -3.47 5.51
C LYS A 159 -19.80 -4.42 5.44
N ASP A 160 -20.75 -4.25 6.34
CA ASP A 160 -21.98 -5.04 6.50
C ASP A 160 -23.20 -4.46 5.75
N ALA A 161 -23.06 -3.27 5.15
CA ALA A 161 -24.12 -2.64 4.39
C ALA A 161 -24.37 -3.36 3.05
N SER A 162 -25.54 -3.11 2.44
CA SER A 162 -25.85 -3.59 1.08
C SER A 162 -24.84 -3.13 0.04
N LEU A 163 -24.25 -1.95 0.26
CA LEU A 163 -23.13 -1.41 -0.47
C LEU A 163 -21.99 -1.17 0.53
N PRO A 164 -21.06 -2.13 0.70
CA PRO A 164 -19.94 -1.99 1.62
C PRO A 164 -19.03 -0.81 1.26
N PHE A 165 -18.63 -0.02 2.28
CA PHE A 165 -17.73 1.11 2.07
C PHE A 165 -16.84 1.46 3.26
N ILE A 166 -15.78 2.21 2.98
CA ILE A 166 -14.93 2.92 3.95
C ILE A 166 -14.77 4.37 3.48
N LEU A 167 -15.02 5.32 4.38
CA LEU A 167 -14.67 6.72 4.18
C LEU A 167 -13.65 7.11 5.23
N GLU A 168 -12.53 7.68 4.83
CA GLU A 168 -11.46 8.12 5.70
C GLU A 168 -11.03 9.53 5.33
N GLY A 169 -10.81 10.38 6.33
CA GLY A 169 -10.30 11.72 6.14
C GLY A 169 -9.33 12.10 7.25
N GLY A 170 -8.39 12.99 6.95
CA GLY A 170 -7.42 13.43 7.95
C GLY A 170 -6.80 14.79 7.66
N LEU A 171 -6.25 15.37 8.72
CA LEU A 171 -5.46 16.60 8.71
C LEU A 171 -4.05 16.28 9.21
N PHE A 172 -3.04 16.87 8.57
CA PHE A 172 -1.64 16.55 8.81
C PHE A 172 -0.76 17.80 8.76
N ASN A 173 0.40 17.74 9.42
CA ASN A 173 1.32 18.87 9.53
C ASN A 173 1.94 19.27 8.18
N GLY A 174 2.28 18.29 7.34
CA GLY A 174 2.88 18.47 6.02
C GLY A 174 4.39 18.38 5.97
N SER A 175 5.04 18.25 7.12
CA SER A 175 6.50 18.18 7.27
C SER A 175 7.06 16.75 7.32
N GLY A 176 6.20 15.76 7.09
CA GLY A 176 6.59 14.37 6.96
C GLY A 176 6.94 13.72 8.30
N LEU A 177 7.93 12.82 8.29
CA LEU A 177 8.20 11.92 9.42
C LEU A 177 9.12 12.51 10.50
N THR A 178 9.98 13.48 10.17
CA THR A 178 11.09 13.88 11.04
C THR A 178 10.95 15.28 11.62
N GLU A 179 10.31 16.19 10.90
CA GLU A 179 10.18 17.61 11.28
C GLU A 179 8.84 17.85 12.00
N GLN A 180 8.77 17.43 13.27
CA GLN A 180 7.51 17.41 14.04
C GLN A 180 7.35 18.56 15.05
N LYS A 181 8.37 19.39 15.24
CA LYS A 181 8.37 20.47 16.26
C LYS A 181 7.93 21.83 15.72
N GLU A 182 7.87 21.96 14.40
CA GLU A 182 7.57 23.22 13.75
C GLU A 182 6.10 23.62 13.92
N TRP A 183 5.86 24.92 13.94
CA TRP A 183 4.51 25.47 14.02
C TRP A 183 3.98 25.74 12.60
N HIS A 184 2.82 25.17 12.29
CA HIS A 184 2.22 25.28 10.96
C HIS A 184 1.04 26.25 10.94
N LYS A 185 1.05 27.20 9.99
CA LYS A 185 -0.10 28.09 9.72
C LYS A 185 -1.19 27.42 8.88
N THR A 186 -0.87 26.31 8.22
CA THR A 186 -1.77 25.59 7.32
C THR A 186 -1.51 24.10 7.48
N LEU A 187 -2.58 23.32 7.54
CA LEU A 187 -2.51 21.86 7.57
C LEU A 187 -2.76 21.28 6.18
N ASN A 188 -2.08 20.19 5.88
CA ASN A 188 -2.41 19.32 4.76
C ASN A 188 -3.69 18.53 5.07
N TYR A 189 -4.40 18.10 4.04
CA TYR A 189 -5.56 17.22 4.20
C TYR A 189 -5.52 16.06 3.23
N SER A 190 -6.20 14.97 3.60
CA SER A 190 -6.46 13.85 2.70
C SER A 190 -7.84 13.28 2.94
N LEU A 191 -8.50 12.84 1.87
CA LEU A 191 -9.78 12.15 1.86
C LEU A 191 -9.68 10.91 0.97
N LYS A 192 -10.20 9.78 1.44
CA LYS A 192 -10.22 8.51 0.72
C LYS A 192 -11.56 7.81 0.92
N GLY A 193 -12.18 7.41 -0.18
CA GLY A 193 -13.37 6.58 -0.20
C GLY A 193 -13.08 5.25 -0.89
N GLN A 194 -13.59 4.16 -0.32
CA GLN A 194 -13.52 2.81 -0.89
C GLN A 194 -14.92 2.21 -0.91
N LEU A 195 -15.27 1.52 -2.00
CA LEU A 195 -16.59 0.99 -2.27
C LEU A 195 -16.48 -0.41 -2.88
N TRP A 196 -17.25 -1.38 -2.40
CA TRP A 196 -17.39 -2.69 -3.03
C TRP A 196 -18.80 -2.85 -3.61
N PHE A 197 -18.98 -2.40 -4.85
CA PHE A 197 -20.30 -2.30 -5.49
C PHE A 197 -20.80 -3.60 -6.14
N ALA A 198 -19.92 -4.58 -6.32
CA ALA A 198 -20.26 -5.91 -6.80
C ALA A 198 -19.25 -6.93 -6.28
N LYS A 199 -19.58 -8.23 -6.33
CA LYS A 199 -18.69 -9.30 -5.89
C LYS A 199 -17.36 -9.24 -6.65
N GLY A 200 -16.25 -9.16 -5.91
CA GLY A 200 -14.89 -9.07 -6.46
C GLY A 200 -14.49 -7.66 -6.94
N TRP A 201 -15.42 -6.71 -7.02
CA TRP A 201 -15.14 -5.36 -7.50
C TRP A 201 -14.89 -4.38 -6.36
N ASN A 202 -13.94 -3.49 -6.56
CA ASN A 202 -13.69 -2.34 -5.68
C ASN A 202 -13.46 -1.08 -6.51
N LEU A 203 -13.98 0.05 -6.02
CA LEU A 203 -13.63 1.38 -6.47
C LEU A 203 -13.03 2.16 -5.29
N THR A 204 -11.90 2.81 -5.53
CA THR A 204 -11.26 3.72 -4.59
C THR A 204 -11.09 5.08 -5.24
N LEU A 205 -11.48 6.14 -4.53
CA LEU A 205 -11.28 7.52 -4.94
C LEU A 205 -10.60 8.25 -3.79
N SER A 206 -9.59 9.07 -4.09
CA SER A 206 -8.94 9.88 -3.06
C SER A 206 -8.47 11.24 -3.57
N THR A 207 -8.37 12.18 -2.65
CA THR A 207 -7.78 13.50 -2.91
C THR A 207 -6.94 13.93 -1.73
N GLN A 208 -5.84 14.59 -2.03
CA GLN A 208 -4.92 15.11 -1.04
C GLN A 208 -4.47 16.52 -1.44
N MET A 209 -4.28 17.38 -0.46
CA MET A 209 -3.58 18.65 -0.63
C MET A 209 -2.35 18.66 0.26
N MET A 210 -1.22 19.04 -0.34
CA MET A 210 0.03 19.26 0.37
C MET A 210 0.62 20.62 0.03
N LYS A 211 1.28 21.25 1.00
CA LYS A 211 2.08 22.46 0.79
C LYS A 211 3.51 22.23 1.34
N PRO A 212 4.39 21.56 0.57
CA PRO A 212 5.74 21.20 1.05
C PRO A 212 6.65 22.43 1.28
N ALA A 213 6.44 23.50 0.49
CA ALA A 213 7.13 24.78 0.64
C ALA A 213 6.13 25.92 0.35
N GLU A 214 6.37 26.78 -0.64
CA GLU A 214 5.42 27.85 -0.99
C GLU A 214 4.34 27.42 -1.99
N VAL A 215 4.62 26.41 -2.81
CA VAL A 215 3.69 25.93 -3.83
C VAL A 215 2.72 24.92 -3.23
N ARG A 216 1.42 25.19 -3.37
CA ARG A 216 0.37 24.20 -3.06
C ARG A 216 0.32 23.15 -4.16
N VAL A 217 0.23 21.89 -3.77
CA VAL A 217 0.09 20.75 -4.65
C VAL A 217 -1.22 20.04 -4.31
N ASN A 218 -2.07 19.82 -5.30
CA ASN A 218 -3.30 19.04 -5.14
C ASN A 218 -3.17 17.75 -5.94
N MET A 219 -3.65 16.66 -5.36
CA MET A 219 -3.61 15.34 -5.97
C MET A 219 -4.98 14.70 -5.94
N TYR A 220 -5.27 13.97 -7.00
CA TYR A 220 -6.52 13.25 -7.21
C TYR A 220 -6.16 11.86 -7.71
N ASP A 221 -6.80 10.86 -7.15
CA ASP A 221 -6.51 9.47 -7.41
C ASP A 221 -7.81 8.69 -7.57
N ALA A 222 -7.81 7.81 -8.57
CA ALA A 222 -8.91 6.91 -8.85
C ALA A 222 -8.34 5.53 -9.20
N GLY A 223 -8.76 4.52 -8.43
CA GLY A 223 -8.36 3.14 -8.64
C GLY A 223 -9.54 2.19 -8.64
N ILE A 224 -9.45 1.14 -9.43
CA ILE A 224 -10.45 0.08 -9.53
C ILE A 224 -9.73 -1.26 -9.59
N TYR A 225 -10.28 -2.26 -8.92
CA TYR A 225 -9.82 -3.62 -9.08
C TYR A 225 -10.98 -4.62 -9.21
N TYR A 226 -10.67 -5.73 -9.86
CA TYR A 226 -11.50 -6.92 -9.92
C TYR A 226 -10.69 -8.14 -9.46
N GLU A 227 -11.24 -8.86 -8.48
CA GLU A 227 -10.61 -9.99 -7.83
C GLU A 227 -11.52 -11.23 -7.87
N THR A 228 -10.90 -12.38 -8.14
CA THR A 228 -11.50 -13.72 -8.09
C THR A 228 -10.50 -14.67 -7.44
N ASP A 229 -10.86 -15.95 -7.29
CA ASP A 229 -9.96 -16.96 -6.72
C ASP A 229 -8.66 -17.18 -7.54
N LYS A 230 -8.61 -16.74 -8.81
CA LYS A 230 -7.44 -16.91 -9.69
C LYS A 230 -6.89 -15.61 -10.26
N PHE A 231 -7.70 -14.56 -10.36
CA PHE A 231 -7.32 -13.31 -11.00
C PHE A 231 -7.39 -12.17 -10.02
N HIS A 232 -6.37 -11.31 -10.06
CA HIS A 232 -6.44 -9.94 -9.55
C HIS A 232 -6.04 -9.00 -10.67
N ILE A 233 -6.95 -8.10 -11.05
CA ILE A 233 -6.72 -7.09 -12.09
C ILE A 233 -6.97 -5.73 -11.47
N GLU A 234 -6.05 -4.81 -11.65
CA GLU A 234 -6.12 -3.50 -11.04
C GLU A 234 -5.62 -2.42 -11.98
N ALA A 235 -6.26 -1.26 -11.90
CA ALA A 235 -5.82 -0.04 -12.54
C ALA A 235 -5.99 1.14 -11.58
N GLU A 236 -5.01 2.02 -11.56
CA GLU A 236 -4.95 3.21 -10.74
C GLU A 236 -4.40 4.37 -11.56
N TYR A 237 -5.03 5.53 -11.45
CA TYR A 237 -4.63 6.76 -12.10
C TYR A 237 -4.53 7.88 -11.08
N LEU A 238 -3.40 8.57 -11.09
CA LEU A 238 -3.11 9.72 -10.24
C LEU A 238 -2.87 10.96 -11.09
N TYR A 239 -3.50 12.06 -10.70
CA TYR A 239 -3.37 13.37 -11.29
C TYR A 239 -2.93 14.40 -10.25
N LYS A 240 -1.88 15.15 -10.54
CA LYS A 240 -1.26 16.13 -9.65
C LYS A 240 -1.23 17.50 -10.32
N THR A 241 -1.69 18.52 -9.60
CA THR A 241 -1.66 19.92 -10.02
C THR A 241 -0.79 20.76 -9.09
N TYR A 242 -0.17 21.80 -9.64
CA TYR A 242 0.72 22.71 -8.92
C TYR A 242 0.13 24.11 -8.95
N GLY A 243 0.09 24.77 -7.79
CA GLY A 243 -0.47 26.11 -7.66
C GLY A 243 0.31 27.13 -8.48
N HIS A 244 -0.38 28.19 -8.93
CA HIS A 244 0.18 29.28 -9.73
C HIS A 244 0.87 28.82 -11.03
N ASP A 245 0.45 27.68 -11.59
CA ASP A 245 1.06 27.05 -12.76
C ASP A 245 2.58 26.86 -12.60
N ALA A 246 3.03 26.65 -11.36
CA ALA A 246 4.45 26.58 -11.02
C ALA A 246 5.19 25.39 -11.64
N PHE A 247 4.43 24.40 -12.09
CA PHE A 247 4.91 23.24 -12.84
C PHE A 247 3.77 22.67 -13.69
N LYS A 248 4.13 21.93 -14.74
CA LYS A 248 3.14 21.23 -15.56
C LYS A 248 2.41 20.18 -14.72
N ASN A 249 1.10 20.03 -14.94
CA ASN A 249 0.33 18.97 -14.30
C ASN A 249 0.92 17.59 -14.62
N MET A 250 0.93 16.73 -13.60
CA MET A 250 1.58 15.43 -13.65
C MET A 250 0.55 14.31 -13.61
N HIS A 251 0.78 13.30 -14.43
CA HIS A 251 -0.08 12.14 -14.61
C HIS A 251 0.71 10.88 -14.31
N SER A 252 0.11 9.93 -13.61
CA SER A 252 0.67 8.59 -13.42
C SER A 252 -0.40 7.53 -13.53
N VAL A 253 -0.03 6.40 -14.11
CA VAL A 253 -0.88 5.21 -14.21
C VAL A 253 -0.12 4.03 -13.65
N ASN A 254 -0.82 3.16 -12.94
CA ASN A 254 -0.37 1.83 -12.56
C ASN A 254 -1.48 0.84 -12.91
N SER A 255 -1.22 -0.10 -13.79
CA SER A 255 -2.16 -1.17 -14.11
C SER A 255 -1.47 -2.52 -14.18
N PHE A 256 -2.12 -3.54 -13.62
CA PHE A 256 -1.55 -4.88 -13.58
C PHE A 256 -2.61 -5.97 -13.54
N ALA A 257 -2.19 -7.16 -13.94
CA ALA A 257 -2.97 -8.37 -13.86
C ALA A 257 -2.11 -9.49 -13.29
N ILE A 258 -2.76 -10.34 -12.50
CA ILE A 258 -2.15 -11.49 -11.83
C ILE A 258 -3.02 -12.70 -12.08
N TYR A 259 -2.39 -13.81 -12.42
CA TYR A 259 -3.04 -15.08 -12.59
C TYR A 259 -2.39 -16.15 -11.73
N ASP A 260 -3.19 -16.74 -10.84
CA ASP A 260 -2.76 -17.71 -9.86
C ASP A 260 -3.06 -19.15 -10.29
N ILE A 261 -2.06 -20.01 -10.13
CA ILE A 261 -2.16 -21.45 -10.32
C ILE A 261 -1.79 -22.15 -9.00
N PRO A 262 -2.71 -22.94 -8.40
CA PRO A 262 -2.39 -23.74 -7.23
C PRO A 262 -1.42 -24.87 -7.61
N LEU A 263 -0.46 -25.13 -6.73
CA LEU A 263 0.55 -26.18 -6.86
C LEU A 263 0.40 -27.21 -5.74
N ARG A 264 0.87 -28.45 -5.97
CA ARG A 264 0.62 -29.62 -5.09
C ARG A 264 1.84 -30.14 -4.32
N ARG A 265 2.96 -29.43 -4.36
CA ARG A 265 4.25 -29.93 -3.82
C ARG A 265 4.95 -28.83 -3.01
N PHE A 266 6.26 -28.67 -3.23
CA PHE A 266 7.12 -27.75 -2.48
C PHE A 266 6.62 -26.30 -2.48
N PHE A 267 6.02 -25.85 -3.58
CA PHE A 267 5.26 -24.62 -3.64
C PHE A 267 3.77 -24.90 -3.55
N HIS A 268 3.06 -24.01 -2.86
CA HIS A 268 1.61 -24.01 -2.75
C HIS A 268 0.93 -23.30 -3.92
N LYS A 269 1.60 -22.29 -4.51
CA LYS A 269 1.05 -21.48 -5.59
C LYS A 269 2.16 -20.91 -6.48
N MET A 270 1.85 -20.77 -7.77
CA MET A 270 2.63 -19.95 -8.70
C MET A 270 1.71 -18.88 -9.30
N SER A 271 2.20 -17.64 -9.35
CA SER A 271 1.50 -16.50 -9.93
C SER A 271 2.24 -15.99 -11.15
N PHE A 272 1.52 -15.71 -12.23
CA PHE A 272 2.00 -14.94 -13.38
C PHE A 272 1.62 -13.49 -13.18
N LEU A 273 2.56 -12.57 -13.40
CA LEU A 273 2.37 -11.15 -13.17
C LEU A 273 2.75 -10.33 -14.41
N ALA A 274 1.89 -9.39 -14.76
CA ALA A 274 2.18 -8.37 -15.76
C ALA A 274 1.72 -7.01 -15.25
N ARG A 275 2.59 -6.00 -15.34
CA ARG A 275 2.28 -4.61 -14.97
C ARG A 275 2.77 -3.65 -16.03
N TYR A 276 1.99 -2.61 -16.24
CA TYR A 276 2.39 -1.39 -16.90
C TYR A 276 2.23 -0.23 -15.92
N ASP A 277 3.26 0.58 -15.77
CA ASP A 277 3.16 1.85 -15.07
C ASP A 277 3.87 2.98 -15.82
N MET A 278 3.38 4.19 -15.64
CA MET A 278 3.99 5.39 -16.23
C MET A 278 3.84 6.59 -15.32
N MET A 279 4.69 7.58 -15.54
CA MET A 279 4.60 8.89 -14.92
C MET A 279 5.12 9.93 -15.92
N THR A 280 4.48 11.09 -15.98
CA THR A 280 5.03 12.26 -16.68
C THR A 280 6.09 12.94 -15.83
N ASP A 281 6.71 14.02 -16.33
CA ASP A 281 7.69 14.79 -15.53
C ASP A 281 7.05 15.19 -14.19
N HIS A 282 7.82 15.03 -13.11
CA HIS A 282 7.38 15.21 -11.74
C HIS A 282 8.31 16.18 -11.01
N SER A 283 7.72 16.97 -10.11
CA SER A 283 8.41 17.83 -9.16
C SER A 283 7.94 17.52 -7.74
N ASP A 284 8.86 17.55 -6.77
CA ASP A 284 8.55 17.41 -5.35
C ASP A 284 7.81 18.62 -4.75
N GLY A 285 7.68 19.71 -5.49
CA GLY A 285 6.99 20.93 -5.04
C GLY A 285 7.86 21.87 -4.20
N ILE A 286 9.16 21.59 -4.08
CA ILE A 286 10.12 22.43 -3.38
C ILE A 286 10.80 23.35 -4.39
N THR A 287 10.75 24.66 -4.15
CA THR A 287 11.46 25.61 -5.03
C THR A 287 12.96 25.54 -4.76
N THR A 288 13.75 25.52 -5.83
CA THR A 288 15.22 25.54 -5.79
C THR A 288 15.78 26.94 -6.03
N SER A 289 14.92 27.93 -6.29
CA SER A 289 15.31 29.29 -6.67
C SER A 289 14.65 30.32 -5.75
N GLU A 290 15.48 31.07 -5.03
CA GLU A 290 15.02 32.22 -4.23
C GLU A 290 14.50 33.37 -5.12
N THR A 291 14.96 33.45 -6.37
CA THR A 291 14.57 34.51 -7.32
C THR A 291 13.34 34.17 -8.17
N GLU A 292 13.03 32.88 -8.35
CA GLU A 292 11.82 32.41 -9.04
C GLU A 292 11.04 31.40 -8.17
N PRO A 293 10.49 31.83 -7.01
CA PRO A 293 9.87 30.93 -6.04
C PRO A 293 8.65 30.15 -6.59
N ASN A 294 8.08 30.62 -7.70
CA ASN A 294 6.94 30.02 -8.38
C ASN A 294 7.32 29.18 -9.60
N LYS A 295 8.59 28.84 -9.83
CA LYS A 295 8.97 27.86 -10.86
C LYS A 295 9.64 26.66 -10.20
N LEU A 296 9.10 25.48 -10.50
CA LEU A 296 9.62 24.24 -9.98
C LEU A 296 10.45 23.50 -11.03
N ALA A 297 11.47 22.79 -10.57
CA ALA A 297 12.32 21.95 -11.42
C ALA A 297 11.74 20.54 -11.57
N ILE A 298 12.11 19.86 -12.66
CA ILE A 298 11.88 18.42 -12.82
C ILE A 298 12.82 17.72 -11.83
N THR A 299 12.24 16.99 -10.88
CA THR A 299 12.97 16.15 -9.94
C THR A 299 12.98 14.69 -10.38
N ASP A 300 12.02 14.29 -11.21
CA ASP A 300 11.94 12.94 -11.75
C ASP A 300 11.35 12.97 -13.18
N TYR A 301 12.04 12.32 -14.13
CA TYR A 301 11.75 12.42 -15.56
C TYR A 301 10.65 11.47 -16.02
N ALA A 302 9.87 11.91 -17.00
CA ALA A 302 8.80 11.13 -17.61
C ALA A 302 9.31 9.79 -18.18
N ARG A 303 8.59 8.71 -17.84
CA ARG A 303 8.91 7.36 -18.31
C ARG A 303 7.73 6.41 -18.22
N HIS A 304 7.84 5.34 -18.98
CA HIS A 304 6.98 4.17 -18.91
C HIS A 304 7.80 2.97 -18.46
N ARG A 305 7.15 2.00 -17.83
CA ARG A 305 7.76 0.72 -17.51
C ARG A 305 6.77 -0.42 -17.68
N VAL A 306 7.27 -1.51 -18.27
CA VAL A 306 6.59 -2.80 -18.33
C VAL A 306 7.33 -3.76 -17.41
N THR A 307 6.59 -4.45 -16.55
CA THR A 307 7.13 -5.48 -15.66
C THR A 307 6.45 -6.81 -15.96
N GLY A 308 7.24 -7.84 -16.25
CA GLY A 308 6.79 -9.23 -16.32
C GLY A 308 7.39 -10.02 -15.17
N GLY A 309 6.66 -10.99 -14.62
CA GLY A 309 7.19 -11.75 -13.51
C GLY A 309 6.46 -13.03 -13.14
N LEU A 310 7.12 -13.79 -12.27
CA LEU A 310 6.62 -14.99 -11.62
C LEU A 310 6.79 -14.85 -10.12
N THR A 311 5.81 -15.33 -9.36
CA THR A 311 5.93 -15.47 -7.90
C THR A 311 5.65 -16.92 -7.53
N PHE A 312 6.54 -17.50 -6.73
CA PHE A 312 6.37 -18.83 -6.14
C PHE A 312 6.15 -18.68 -4.64
N SER A 313 5.00 -19.14 -4.15
CA SER A 313 4.65 -19.08 -2.72
C SER A 313 4.85 -20.46 -2.09
N PHE A 314 5.62 -20.52 -0.99
CA PHE A 314 5.83 -21.75 -0.23
C PHE A 314 4.60 -22.14 0.60
N SER A 315 3.80 -21.17 1.01
CA SER A 315 2.57 -21.35 1.79
C SER A 315 1.44 -20.51 1.21
N LYS A 316 0.50 -20.04 2.05
CA LYS A 316 -0.42 -18.97 1.66
C LYS A 316 0.37 -17.77 1.11
N SER A 317 -0.21 -17.08 0.12
CA SER A 317 0.35 -15.89 -0.50
C SER A 317 0.84 -14.90 0.56
N PHE A 318 1.95 -14.22 0.28
CA PHE A 318 2.46 -13.13 1.10
C PHE A 318 2.98 -13.52 2.50
N ILE A 319 3.35 -14.79 2.68
CA ILE A 319 4.02 -15.27 3.89
C ILE A 319 5.48 -15.60 3.59
N ALA A 320 5.72 -16.45 2.59
CA ALA A 320 7.05 -16.82 2.13
C ALA A 320 6.99 -16.94 0.61
N ASP A 321 7.61 -15.99 -0.09
CA ASP A 321 7.56 -15.87 -1.54
C ASP A 321 8.97 -15.75 -2.14
N ILE A 322 9.18 -16.38 -3.29
CA ILE A 322 10.26 -16.06 -4.23
C ILE A 322 9.63 -15.31 -5.40
N ARG A 323 10.12 -14.11 -5.71
CA ARG A 323 9.61 -13.26 -6.78
C ARG A 323 10.68 -13.02 -7.81
N LEU A 324 10.37 -13.32 -9.06
CA LEU A 324 11.23 -13.12 -10.22
C LEU A 324 10.56 -12.07 -11.10
N ASN A 325 11.18 -10.91 -11.27
CA ASN A 325 10.64 -9.85 -12.13
C ASN A 325 11.70 -9.42 -13.15
N TYR A 326 11.24 -9.07 -14.35
CA TYR A 326 12.00 -8.28 -15.31
C TYR A 326 11.28 -6.96 -15.53
N GLU A 327 12.01 -5.87 -15.43
CA GLU A 327 11.51 -4.52 -15.65
C GLU A 327 12.19 -3.91 -16.87
N LYS A 328 11.39 -3.41 -17.82
CA LYS A 328 11.85 -2.66 -19.00
C LYS A 328 11.36 -1.23 -18.90
N TYR A 329 12.28 -0.27 -18.91
CA TYR A 329 12.03 1.17 -18.81
C TYR A 329 12.12 1.84 -20.17
N PHE A 330 11.24 2.82 -20.39
CA PHE A 330 11.17 3.61 -21.61
C PHE A 330 11.12 5.08 -21.22
N TYR A 331 12.28 5.74 -21.26
CA TYR A 331 12.39 7.17 -20.99
C TYR A 331 12.06 7.99 -22.23
N LYS A 332 11.51 9.18 -22.02
CA LYS A 332 11.41 10.21 -23.06
C LYS A 332 12.82 10.61 -23.53
N SER A 333 12.95 11.01 -24.80
CA SER A 333 14.19 11.62 -25.31
C SER A 333 14.64 12.80 -24.44
N GLY A 334 15.91 12.81 -24.03
CA GLY A 334 16.49 13.80 -23.11
C GLY A 334 16.13 13.58 -21.63
N GLY A 335 15.36 12.54 -21.29
CA GLY A 335 15.13 12.13 -19.91
C GLY A 335 16.39 11.53 -19.29
N ILE A 336 16.66 11.84 -18.03
CA ILE A 336 17.81 11.33 -17.30
C ILE A 336 17.34 10.18 -16.41
N PRO A 337 17.73 8.92 -16.67
CA PRO A 337 17.33 7.79 -15.83
C PRO A 337 17.91 7.90 -14.42
N ASP A 338 17.08 7.63 -13.41
CA ASP A 338 17.60 7.35 -12.07
C ASP A 338 18.47 6.09 -12.15
N PRO A 339 19.67 6.06 -11.52
CA PRO A 339 20.57 4.92 -11.59
C PRO A 339 19.90 3.59 -11.24
N SER A 340 18.94 3.60 -10.29
CA SER A 340 18.19 2.44 -9.86
C SER A 340 16.99 2.08 -10.73
N GLU A 341 16.64 2.89 -11.71
CA GLU A 341 15.44 2.79 -12.55
C GLU A 341 15.78 2.61 -14.02
N GLN A 342 16.55 1.57 -14.28
CA GLN A 342 16.88 1.10 -15.62
C GLN A 342 16.45 -0.36 -15.75
N ASP A 343 16.56 -0.87 -16.97
CA ASP A 343 16.25 -2.25 -17.30
C ASP A 343 16.95 -3.22 -16.36
N LYS A 344 16.19 -4.12 -15.73
CA LYS A 344 16.73 -4.98 -14.69
C LYS A 344 15.96 -6.26 -14.47
N LEU A 345 16.70 -7.28 -14.08
CA LEU A 345 16.20 -8.50 -13.47
C LEU A 345 16.20 -8.34 -11.95
N VAL A 346 15.15 -8.83 -11.29
CA VAL A 346 14.97 -8.77 -9.85
C VAL A 346 14.60 -10.15 -9.33
N ILE A 347 15.35 -10.62 -8.33
CA ILE A 347 15.04 -11.82 -7.55
C ILE A 347 14.83 -11.36 -6.12
N GLU A 348 13.63 -11.52 -5.58
CA GLU A 348 13.31 -11.16 -4.19
C GLU A 348 12.87 -12.40 -3.41
N PHE A 349 13.39 -12.51 -2.19
CA PHE A 349 12.92 -13.41 -1.15
C PHE A 349 12.19 -12.58 -0.09
N MET A 350 10.92 -12.89 0.13
CA MET A 350 10.10 -12.23 1.13
C MET A 350 9.65 -13.23 2.19
N THR A 351 9.78 -12.84 3.46
CA THR A 351 9.27 -13.60 4.60
C THR A 351 8.50 -12.68 5.53
N ARG A 352 7.32 -13.13 5.96
CA ARG A 352 6.47 -12.50 6.97
C ARG A 352 6.37 -13.41 8.19
N PHE A 353 6.39 -12.81 9.37
CA PHE A 353 6.21 -13.50 10.65
C PHE A 353 5.29 -12.72 11.59
#